data_AF-A0A966QNE7-F1
#
_entry.id   AF-A0A966QNE7-F1
#
_cell.length_a   1.000
_cell.length_b   1.000
_cell.length_c   1.000
_cell.angle_alpha   90.00
_cell.angle_beta   90.00
_cell.angle_gamma   90.00
#
_symmetry.space_group_name_H-M   'P 1'
#
loop_
_entity.id
_entity.type
_entity.pdbx_description
1 polymer ?
#
loop_
_entity_poly.entity_id
_entity_poly.type
_entity_poly.pdbx_seq_one_letter_code
_entity_poly.pdbx_strand_id
1 'polypeptide(L)'
;MATDDDNSRSGKSSSAEDRLLDAKSQVARLTAQNEKLEFTLREARDHIGKLREEVAKLTTPPMAYGVVVAHHEDSQTFDVVANGRKLRVNAHPALSIEDLEIGAEVVLNDASAIVAVSKGQRTGEIATLKEILEDGTRVVVSLRGDDDRVFELSSPLRGRALRTGDVVVVEPRTELVIEQLRTDDFEHLFMEEVPDVSYDNIGGLGAQIEHIADAVELPFLHADIFGEYHLPAPKGILLYGPPGCGKTLIAKAVANSLAKKVGARAGADKAKSYFINVKGPELLNKYVGETERHIRLIIQRARE
;
A
#
# COMPACT_ATOMS: atom_id res chain seq x y z
N MET A 1 85.51 -9.01 64.93
CA MET A 1 84.36 -9.91 64.70
C MET A 1 83.28 -9.45 65.68
N ALA A 2 82.31 -8.59 65.38
CA ALA A 2 81.82 -8.05 64.12
C ALA A 2 81.28 -6.62 64.39
N THR A 3 81.68 -5.65 63.58
CA THR A 3 81.12 -4.30 63.49
C THR A 3 80.99 -4.03 62.01
N ASP A 4 79.80 -4.24 61.42
CA ASP A 4 79.48 -3.70 60.07
C ASP A 4 78.03 -3.89 59.60
N ASP A 5 77.13 -4.52 60.38
CA ASP A 5 75.80 -4.88 59.83
C ASP A 5 74.69 -3.80 59.99
N ASP A 6 74.96 -2.68 60.66
CA ASP A 6 73.88 -1.76 61.07
C ASP A 6 73.67 -0.55 60.12
N ASN A 7 74.65 -0.24 59.26
CA ASN A 7 74.57 0.96 58.40
C ASN A 7 73.86 0.70 57.04
N SER A 8 73.64 -0.56 56.66
CA SER A 8 72.94 -0.93 55.41
C SER A 8 71.41 -1.07 55.56
N ARG A 9 70.93 -1.23 56.80
CA ARG A 9 69.49 -1.32 57.15
C ARG A 9 68.83 0.05 57.28
N SER A 10 69.56 1.05 57.77
CA SER A 10 69.10 2.43 57.95
C SER A 10 68.66 3.10 56.62
N GLY A 11 69.47 3.03 55.57
CA GLY A 11 69.15 3.64 54.26
C GLY A 11 68.05 2.93 53.45
N LYS A 12 67.84 1.62 53.68
CA LYS A 12 66.70 0.88 53.09
C LYS A 12 65.40 1.15 53.85
N SER A 13 65.47 1.41 55.15
CA SER A 13 64.34 1.83 55.99
C SER A 13 63.77 3.18 55.52
N SER A 14 64.63 4.18 55.31
CA SER A 14 64.17 5.52 54.87
C SER A 14 63.57 5.50 53.45
N SER A 15 64.15 4.72 52.52
CA SER A 15 63.58 4.56 51.17
C SER A 15 62.25 3.80 51.17
N ALA A 16 62.03 2.87 52.11
CA ALA A 16 60.77 2.15 52.24
C ALA A 16 59.69 3.03 52.90
N GLU A 17 60.09 3.85 53.86
CA GLU A 17 59.23 4.85 54.51
C GLU A 17 58.77 5.95 53.55
N ASP A 18 59.66 6.47 52.70
CA ASP A 18 59.30 7.45 51.66
C ASP A 18 58.32 6.86 50.64
N ARG A 19 58.55 5.62 50.18
CA ARG A 19 57.60 4.92 49.28
C ARG A 19 56.25 4.66 49.95
N LEU A 20 56.23 4.37 51.25
CA LEU A 20 55.01 4.19 52.02
C LEU A 20 54.24 5.51 52.16
N LEU A 21 54.95 6.63 52.35
CA LEU A 21 54.38 7.97 52.41
C LEU A 21 53.77 8.38 51.05
N ASP A 22 54.52 8.16 49.96
CA ASP A 22 54.05 8.41 48.60
C ASP A 22 52.82 7.56 48.26
N ALA A 23 52.85 6.25 48.55
CA ALA A 23 51.71 5.36 48.35
C ALA A 23 50.49 5.80 49.17
N LYS A 24 50.65 6.22 50.43
CA LYS A 24 49.56 6.77 51.25
C LYS A 24 48.98 8.05 50.67
N SER A 25 49.83 8.95 50.16
CA SER A 25 49.39 10.19 49.51
C SER A 25 48.64 9.90 48.20
N GLN A 26 49.09 8.89 47.46
CA GLN A 26 48.49 8.46 46.20
C GLN A 26 47.14 7.78 46.44
N VAL A 27 47.04 6.95 47.48
CA VAL A 27 45.77 6.40 47.96
C VAL A 27 44.83 7.54 48.33
N ALA A 28 45.25 8.48 49.19
CA ALA A 28 44.40 9.62 49.59
C ALA A 28 43.91 10.45 48.39
N ARG A 29 44.77 10.66 47.38
CA ARG A 29 44.41 11.35 46.15
C ARG A 29 43.40 10.58 45.31
N LEU A 30 43.56 9.26 45.20
CA LEU A 30 42.61 8.38 44.51
C LEU A 30 41.29 8.28 45.26
N THR A 31 41.29 8.25 46.60
CA THR A 31 40.05 8.26 47.40
C THR A 31 39.29 9.56 47.19
N ALA A 32 39.97 10.71 47.26
CA ALA A 32 39.35 12.00 46.99
C ALA A 32 38.83 12.14 45.55
N GLN A 33 39.52 11.55 44.57
CA GLN A 33 39.04 11.48 43.19
C GLN A 33 37.80 10.59 43.06
N ASN A 34 37.78 9.43 43.71
CA ASN A 34 36.62 8.54 43.72
C ASN A 34 35.42 9.21 44.38
N GLU A 35 35.59 9.89 45.52
CA GLU A 35 34.52 10.65 46.17
C GLU A 35 33.95 11.75 45.25
N LYS A 36 34.82 12.45 44.52
CA LYS A 36 34.39 13.47 43.53
C LYS A 36 33.67 12.84 42.34
N LEU A 37 34.12 11.68 41.85
CA LEU A 37 33.45 10.94 40.78
C LEU A 37 32.10 10.39 41.23
N GLU A 38 32.00 9.89 42.46
CA GLU A 38 30.73 9.42 43.04
C GLU A 38 29.73 10.57 43.17
N PHE A 39 30.19 11.74 43.62
CA PHE A 39 29.36 12.93 43.71
C PHE A 39 28.84 13.36 42.33
N THR A 40 29.73 13.47 41.33
CA THR A 40 29.34 13.87 39.96
C THR A 40 28.44 12.84 39.28
N LEU A 41 28.67 11.54 39.49
CA LEU A 41 27.77 10.49 39.00
C LEU A 41 26.37 10.57 39.65
N ARG A 42 26.30 10.93 40.93
CA ARG A 42 25.03 11.11 41.64
C ARG A 42 24.26 12.31 41.07
N GLU A 43 24.93 13.46 40.90
CA GLU A 43 24.32 14.63 40.24
C GLU A 43 23.85 14.32 38.82
N ALA A 44 24.68 13.65 38.01
CA ALA A 44 24.31 13.28 36.64
C ALA A 44 23.07 12.36 36.61
N ARG A 45 22.98 11.39 37.54
CA ARG A 45 21.79 10.52 37.68
C ARG A 45 20.55 11.31 38.07
N ASP A 46 20.67 12.24 39.01
CA ASP A 46 19.55 13.09 39.44
C ASP A 46 19.07 14.00 38.30
N HIS A 47 19.99 14.56 37.51
CA HIS A 47 19.67 15.34 36.31
C HIS A 47 18.94 14.51 35.24
N ILE A 48 19.42 13.29 34.97
CA ILE A 48 18.75 12.36 34.05
C ILE A 48 17.35 12.00 34.58
N GLY A 49 17.19 11.81 35.89
CA GLY A 49 15.90 11.57 36.53
C GLY A 49 14.91 12.71 36.27
N LYS A 50 15.32 13.95 36.52
CA LYS A 50 14.51 15.15 36.29
C LYS A 50 14.12 15.30 34.81
N LEU A 51 15.08 15.13 33.89
CA LEU A 51 14.81 15.19 32.45
C LEU A 51 13.81 14.12 32.00
N ARG A 52 13.93 12.90 32.52
CA ARG A 52 12.98 11.81 32.22
C ARG A 52 11.57 12.13 32.71
N GLU A 53 11.45 12.77 33.87
CA GLU A 53 10.15 13.17 34.44
C GLU A 53 9.51 14.31 33.62
N GLU A 54 10.30 15.27 33.14
CA GLU A 54 9.82 16.30 32.22
C GLU A 54 9.37 15.72 30.88
N VAL A 55 10.16 14.81 30.28
CA VAL A 55 9.77 14.11 29.05
C VAL A 55 8.47 13.32 29.27
N ALA A 56 8.32 12.62 30.40
CA ALA A 56 7.12 11.87 30.72
C ALA A 56 5.88 12.78 30.79
N LYS A 57 5.98 13.95 31.44
CA LYS A 57 4.90 14.95 31.51
C LYS A 57 4.48 15.44 30.13
N LEU A 58 5.42 15.61 29.19
CA LEU A 58 5.11 16.01 27.82
C LEU A 58 4.45 14.90 26.98
N THR A 59 4.41 13.67 27.50
CA THR A 59 3.79 12.51 26.82
C THR A 59 2.49 12.05 27.47
N THR A 60 1.99 12.75 28.50
CA THR A 60 0.72 12.40 29.13
C THR A 60 -0.47 12.93 28.32
N PRO A 61 -1.56 12.15 28.16
CA PRO A 61 -2.80 12.65 27.54
C PRO A 61 -3.39 13.87 28.27
N PRO A 62 -4.16 14.73 27.58
CA PRO A 62 -4.65 14.60 26.20
C PRO A 62 -3.60 14.95 25.14
N MET A 63 -3.54 14.18 24.06
CA MET A 63 -2.66 14.43 22.92
C MET A 63 -3.45 14.61 21.63
N ALA A 64 -2.90 15.39 20.70
CA ALA A 64 -3.51 15.63 19.41
C ALA A 64 -3.12 14.54 18.41
N TYR A 65 -4.00 14.25 17.46
CA TYR A 65 -3.71 13.39 16.33
C TYR A 65 -3.48 14.25 15.07
N GLY A 66 -2.65 13.74 14.17
CA GLY A 66 -2.42 14.33 12.85
C GLY A 66 -2.10 13.27 11.81
N VAL A 67 -2.07 13.66 10.54
CA VAL A 67 -1.73 12.78 9.42
C VAL A 67 -0.46 13.28 8.74
N VAL A 68 0.50 12.40 8.53
CA VAL A 68 1.73 12.71 7.79
C VAL A 68 1.40 12.89 6.31
N VAL A 69 1.76 14.04 5.75
CA VAL A 69 1.53 14.36 4.33
C VAL A 69 2.83 14.48 3.53
N ALA A 70 3.97 14.72 4.19
CA ALA A 70 5.28 14.71 3.53
C ALA A 70 6.42 14.39 4.51
N HIS A 71 7.50 13.84 3.98
CA HIS A 71 8.75 13.60 4.69
C HIS A 71 9.89 14.37 4.00
N HIS A 72 10.70 15.08 4.79
CA HIS A 72 11.86 15.85 4.31
C HIS A 72 13.14 15.23 4.88
N GLU A 73 13.81 14.42 4.06
CA GLU A 73 14.99 13.65 4.47
C GLU A 73 16.15 14.54 4.92
N ASP A 74 16.38 15.67 4.23
CA ASP A 74 17.48 16.59 4.53
C ASP A 74 17.46 17.15 5.95
N SER A 75 16.26 17.41 6.48
CA SER A 75 16.05 18.01 7.80
C SER A 75 15.48 17.05 8.83
N GLN A 76 15.26 15.78 8.47
CA GLN A 76 14.56 14.78 9.29
C GLN A 76 13.25 15.31 9.90
N THR A 77 12.51 16.09 9.11
CA THR A 77 11.24 16.70 9.53
C THR A 77 10.08 16.19 8.69
N PHE A 78 8.89 16.23 9.26
CA PHE A 78 7.68 15.75 8.62
C PHE A 78 6.68 16.90 8.52
N ASP A 79 5.97 16.98 7.40
CA ASP A 79 4.78 17.83 7.34
C ASP A 79 3.57 17.00 7.80
N VAL A 80 2.88 17.48 8.83
CA VAL A 80 1.71 16.84 9.43
C VAL A 80 0.52 17.80 9.36
N VAL A 81 -0.64 17.29 8.97
CA VAL A 81 -1.90 18.03 9.06
C VAL A 81 -2.58 17.64 10.38
N ALA A 82 -2.73 18.61 11.28
CA ALA A 82 -3.41 18.44 12.57
C ALA A 82 -4.32 19.66 12.83
N ASN A 83 -5.50 19.43 13.40
CA ASN A 83 -6.49 20.48 13.68
C ASN A 83 -6.78 21.40 12.47
N GLY A 84 -6.75 20.85 11.25
CA GLY A 84 -7.02 21.58 10.00
C GLY A 84 -5.88 22.48 9.52
N ARG A 85 -4.68 22.38 10.09
CA ARG A 85 -3.50 23.16 9.68
C ARG A 85 -2.33 22.24 9.36
N LYS A 86 -1.54 22.61 8.35
CA LYS A 86 -0.28 21.95 8.00
C LYS A 86 0.84 22.52 8.88
N LEU A 87 1.56 21.63 9.56
CA LEU A 87 2.67 21.94 10.46
C LEU A 87 3.91 21.18 10.00
N ARG A 88 5.09 21.78 10.12
CA ARG A 88 6.37 21.06 10.00
C ARG A 88 6.84 20.70 11.39
N VAL A 89 7.04 19.42 11.63
CA VAL A 89 7.26 18.84 12.96
C VAL A 89 8.45 17.89 12.97
N ASN A 90 9.04 17.73 14.15
CA ASN A 90 10.10 16.74 14.37
C ASN A 90 9.48 15.43 14.87
N ALA A 91 10.14 14.32 14.57
CA ALA A 91 9.82 13.02 15.17
C ALA A 91 10.70 12.75 16.39
N HIS A 92 10.13 12.11 17.40
CA HIS A 92 10.88 11.65 18.55
C HIS A 92 11.92 10.60 18.10
N PRO A 93 13.20 10.68 18.53
CA PRO A 93 14.27 9.81 18.02
C PRO A 93 14.07 8.31 18.26
N ALA A 94 13.16 7.93 19.15
CA ALA A 94 12.83 6.53 19.42
C ALA A 94 11.87 5.91 18.39
N LEU A 95 11.26 6.71 17.51
CA LEU A 95 10.37 6.23 16.46
C LEU A 95 11.16 5.79 15.23
N SER A 96 10.73 4.70 14.60
CA SER A 96 11.25 4.33 13.29
C SER A 96 10.71 5.29 12.24
N ILE A 97 11.59 5.82 11.39
CA ILE A 97 11.21 6.67 10.26
C ILE A 97 10.36 5.87 9.26
N GLU A 98 10.55 4.55 9.19
CA GLU A 98 9.79 3.64 8.33
C GLU A 98 8.30 3.61 8.69
N ASP A 99 7.94 3.85 9.96
CA ASP A 99 6.53 3.88 10.40
C ASP A 99 5.85 5.23 10.11
N LEU A 100 6.62 6.25 9.70
CA LEU A 100 6.16 7.62 9.45
C LEU A 100 5.91 7.89 7.97
N GLU A 101 5.24 6.94 7.33
CA GLU A 101 4.89 7.01 5.92
C GLU A 101 3.82 8.08 5.62
N ILE A 102 3.76 8.54 4.37
CA ILE A 102 2.69 9.44 3.91
C ILE A 102 1.34 8.74 4.07
N GLY A 103 0.41 9.38 4.79
CA GLY A 103 -0.88 8.84 5.18
C GLY A 103 -0.93 8.18 6.56
N ALA A 104 0.20 8.04 7.26
CA ALA A 104 0.22 7.53 8.63
C ALA A 104 -0.45 8.51 9.60
N GLU A 105 -1.32 8.00 10.47
CA GLU A 105 -1.85 8.78 11.59
C GLU A 105 -0.81 8.76 12.73
N VAL A 106 -0.52 9.94 13.26
CA VAL A 106 0.51 10.16 14.27
C VAL A 106 -0.04 10.92 15.46
N VAL A 107 0.59 10.69 16.63
CA VAL A 107 0.24 11.37 17.87
C VAL A 107 1.27 12.48 18.12
N LEU A 108 0.76 13.67 18.37
CA LEU A 108 1.53 14.87 18.64
C LEU A 108 1.44 15.23 20.12
N ASN A 109 2.59 15.57 20.71
CA ASN A 109 2.64 16.18 22.04
C ASN A 109 2.32 17.68 21.99
N ASP A 110 2.32 18.33 23.16
CA ASP A 110 2.08 19.77 23.30
C ASP A 110 3.09 20.65 22.53
N ALA A 111 4.30 20.15 22.31
CA ALA A 111 5.32 20.81 21.50
C ALA A 111 5.14 20.57 19.98
N SER A 112 4.04 19.93 19.57
CA SER A 112 3.76 19.51 18.18
C SER A 112 4.82 18.58 17.60
N ALA A 113 5.51 17.79 18.42
CA ALA A 113 6.43 16.75 17.95
C ALA A 113 5.73 15.40 17.89
N ILE A 114 6.09 14.57 16.91
CA ILE A 114 5.54 13.22 16.75
C ILE A 114 6.14 12.31 17.81
N VAL A 115 5.29 11.72 18.67
CA VAL A 115 5.71 10.87 19.78
C VAL A 115 5.27 9.42 19.64
N ALA A 116 4.26 9.15 18.81
CA ALA A 116 3.80 7.80 18.50
C ALA A 116 3.12 7.74 17.13
N VAL A 117 3.04 6.53 16.57
CA VAL A 117 2.25 6.22 15.38
C VAL A 117 0.96 5.52 15.82
N SER A 118 -0.16 5.92 15.24
CA SER A 118 -1.49 5.37 15.48
C SER A 118 -1.93 4.49 14.31
N LYS A 119 -3.02 3.74 14.49
CA LYS A 119 -3.64 2.99 13.40
C LYS A 119 -4.31 4.00 12.47
N GLY A 120 -3.69 4.21 11.30
CA GLY A 120 -4.15 5.14 10.26
C GLY A 120 -5.66 5.18 10.09
N GLN A 121 -6.20 6.40 9.90
CA GLN A 121 -7.61 6.62 9.63
C GLN A 121 -8.03 5.85 8.38
N ARG A 122 -9.07 5.00 8.49
CA ARG A 122 -9.63 4.21 7.38
C ARG A 122 -11.01 4.70 6.93
N THR A 123 -11.39 5.89 7.37
CA THR A 123 -12.68 6.52 7.07
C THR A 123 -12.44 7.81 6.31
N GLY A 124 -13.30 8.09 5.33
CA GLY A 124 -13.19 9.26 4.48
C GLY A 124 -14.37 9.34 3.52
N GLU A 125 -14.28 10.25 2.55
CA GLU A 125 -15.25 10.38 1.47
C GLU A 125 -14.98 9.37 0.36
N ILE A 126 -16.04 8.82 -0.24
CA ILE A 126 -15.91 7.90 -1.37
C ILE A 126 -15.85 8.72 -2.67
N ALA A 127 -14.81 8.49 -3.46
CA ALA A 127 -14.60 9.10 -4.76
C ALA A 127 -14.32 8.04 -5.84
N THR A 128 -14.44 8.43 -7.11
CA THR A 128 -14.09 7.56 -8.25
C THR A 128 -12.81 8.05 -8.89
N LEU A 129 -11.84 7.15 -9.09
CA LEU A 129 -10.58 7.47 -9.75
C LEU A 129 -10.85 7.77 -11.23
N LYS A 130 -10.48 8.97 -11.69
CA LYS A 130 -10.65 9.42 -13.07
C LYS A 130 -9.38 9.26 -13.88
N GLU A 131 -8.24 9.63 -13.30
CA GLU A 131 -6.96 9.62 -13.98
C GLU A 131 -5.81 9.39 -12.98
N ILE A 132 -4.76 8.72 -13.42
CA ILE A 132 -3.49 8.60 -12.69
C ILE A 132 -2.49 9.51 -13.41
N LEU A 133 -1.86 10.43 -12.68
CA LEU A 133 -0.90 11.36 -13.27
C LEU A 133 0.43 10.65 -13.59
N GLU A 134 1.23 11.26 -14.47
CA GLU A 134 2.49 10.70 -14.98
C GLU A 134 3.53 10.38 -13.89
N ASP A 135 3.43 11.04 -12.74
CA ASP A 135 4.31 10.79 -11.58
C ASP A 135 3.99 9.49 -10.82
N GLY A 136 2.83 8.89 -11.07
CA GLY A 136 2.37 7.67 -10.40
C GLY A 136 2.06 7.82 -8.91
N THR A 137 2.13 9.04 -8.37
CA THR A 137 1.88 9.32 -6.95
C THR A 137 0.66 10.22 -6.75
N ARG A 138 0.20 10.92 -7.78
CA ARG A 138 -1.01 11.74 -7.75
C ARG A 138 -2.08 11.20 -8.69
N VAL A 139 -3.33 11.38 -8.29
CA VAL A 139 -4.50 10.92 -9.04
C VAL A 139 -5.55 12.02 -9.08
N VAL A 140 -6.31 12.08 -10.18
CA VAL A 140 -7.53 12.87 -10.27
C VAL A 140 -8.67 11.98 -9.83
N VAL A 141 -9.42 12.43 -8.83
CA VAL A 141 -10.65 11.75 -8.38
C VAL A 141 -11.84 12.67 -8.62
N SER A 142 -12.97 12.06 -8.92
CA SER A 142 -14.26 12.74 -9.02
C SER A 142 -15.04 12.51 -7.73
N LEU A 143 -15.29 13.60 -7.01
CA LEU A 143 -16.09 13.63 -5.78
C LEU A 143 -17.59 13.68 -6.11
N ARG A 144 -18.45 13.69 -5.08
CA ARG A 144 -19.90 13.84 -5.30
C ARG A 144 -20.21 15.22 -5.89
N GLY A 145 -20.93 15.23 -7.01
CA GLY A 145 -21.35 16.46 -7.70
C GLY A 145 -20.42 16.92 -8.83
N ASP A 146 -19.65 16.00 -9.43
CA ASP A 146 -18.73 16.25 -10.54
C ASP A 146 -17.61 17.27 -10.21
N ASP A 147 -17.22 17.35 -8.93
CA ASP A 147 -16.06 18.12 -8.49
C ASP A 147 -14.80 17.26 -8.62
N ASP A 148 -13.99 17.56 -9.62
CA ASP A 148 -12.74 16.86 -9.88
C ASP A 148 -11.60 17.54 -9.13
N ARG A 149 -10.90 16.77 -8.30
CA ARG A 149 -9.78 17.26 -7.51
C ARG A 149 -8.60 16.29 -7.58
N VAL A 150 -7.40 16.85 -7.44
CA VAL A 150 -6.15 16.08 -7.40
C VAL A 150 -5.87 15.68 -5.96
N PHE A 151 -5.55 14.40 -5.75
CA PHE A 151 -5.16 13.84 -4.47
C PHE A 151 -3.83 13.09 -4.62
N GLU A 152 -3.05 13.02 -3.55
CA GLU A 152 -1.83 12.21 -3.48
C GLU A 152 -2.13 10.83 -2.89
N LEU A 153 -1.47 9.80 -3.40
CA LEU A 153 -1.59 8.44 -2.90
C LEU A 153 -0.84 8.29 -1.59
N SER A 154 -1.53 7.80 -0.56
CA SER A 154 -0.89 7.29 0.65
C SER A 154 0.08 6.16 0.30
N SER A 155 1.11 5.99 1.12
CA SER A 155 2.19 5.03 0.88
C SER A 155 1.69 3.58 0.67
N PRO A 156 0.67 3.08 1.39
CA PRO A 156 0.12 1.73 1.16
C PRO A 156 -0.51 1.51 -0.22
N LEU A 157 -0.85 2.57 -0.95
CA LEU A 157 -1.43 2.52 -2.30
C LEU A 157 -0.38 2.70 -3.39
N ARG A 158 0.82 3.18 -3.07
CA ARG A 158 1.90 3.33 -4.04
C ARG A 158 2.34 1.95 -4.54
N GLY A 159 2.43 1.81 -5.86
CA GLY A 159 2.76 0.53 -6.51
C GLY A 159 1.61 -0.47 -6.58
N ARG A 160 0.42 -0.16 -6.06
CA ARG A 160 -0.78 -0.96 -6.36
C ARG A 160 -1.26 -0.71 -7.78
N ALA A 161 -1.89 -1.73 -8.38
CA ALA A 161 -2.55 -1.61 -9.67
C ALA A 161 -3.87 -0.85 -9.54
N LEU A 162 -3.79 0.48 -9.44
CA LEU A 162 -4.93 1.38 -9.51
C LEU A 162 -5.34 1.58 -10.97
N ARG A 163 -6.64 1.71 -11.21
CA ARG A 163 -7.21 1.89 -12.54
C ARG A 163 -8.27 2.98 -12.53
N THR A 164 -8.43 3.65 -13.67
CA THR A 164 -9.59 4.53 -13.89
C THR A 164 -10.87 3.75 -13.67
N GLY A 165 -11.79 4.33 -12.92
CA GLY A 165 -13.05 3.71 -12.52
C GLY A 165 -13.02 3.04 -11.14
N ASP A 166 -11.85 2.89 -10.52
CA ASP A 166 -11.75 2.34 -9.17
C ASP A 166 -12.44 3.24 -8.14
N VAL A 167 -13.06 2.61 -7.14
CA VAL A 167 -13.63 3.31 -5.98
C VAL A 167 -12.54 3.48 -4.94
N VAL A 168 -12.34 4.70 -4.48
CA VAL A 168 -11.32 5.03 -3.48
C VAL A 168 -11.91 5.84 -2.34
N VAL A 169 -11.32 5.71 -1.16
CA VAL A 169 -11.58 6.56 0.01
C VAL A 169 -10.55 7.68 0.03
N VAL A 170 -11.02 8.92 0.11
CA VAL A 170 -10.19 10.12 0.15
C VAL A 170 -10.49 10.95 1.40
N GLU A 171 -9.51 11.71 1.86
CA GLU A 171 -9.67 12.69 2.95
C GLU A 171 -9.40 14.10 2.43
N PRO A 172 -10.45 14.89 2.12
CA PRO A 172 -10.33 16.20 1.49
C PRO A 172 -9.46 17.22 2.23
N ARG A 173 -9.29 17.09 3.56
CA ARG A 173 -8.46 18.01 4.35
C ARG A 173 -6.97 17.73 4.24
N THR A 174 -6.61 16.46 4.03
CA THR A 174 -5.21 16.04 3.87
C THR A 174 -4.84 15.91 2.40
N GLU A 175 -5.83 15.92 1.50
CA GLU A 175 -5.69 15.70 0.05
C GLU A 175 -5.03 14.35 -0.26
N LEU A 176 -5.28 13.35 0.59
CA LEU A 176 -4.77 12.00 0.44
C LEU A 176 -5.85 11.00 0.01
N VAL A 177 -5.45 10.04 -0.81
CA VAL A 177 -6.17 8.78 -1.04
C VAL A 177 -5.73 7.79 0.03
N ILE A 178 -6.68 7.36 0.85
CA ILE A 178 -6.45 6.51 2.03
C ILE A 178 -6.46 5.03 1.63
N GLU A 179 -7.51 4.61 0.91
CA GLU A 179 -7.75 3.20 0.64
C GLU A 179 -8.44 3.02 -0.71
N GLN A 180 -8.10 1.94 -1.41
CA GLN A 180 -8.86 1.48 -2.58
C GLN A 180 -9.92 0.50 -2.09
N LEU A 181 -11.19 0.81 -2.31
CA LEU A 181 -12.28 -0.10 -2.00
C LEU A 181 -12.38 -1.11 -3.13
N ARG A 182 -12.24 -2.40 -2.78
CA ARG A 182 -12.61 -3.48 -3.69
C ARG A 182 -14.13 -3.58 -3.63
N THR A 183 -14.79 -3.26 -4.74
CA THR A 183 -16.24 -3.40 -4.82
C THR A 183 -16.56 -4.84 -5.21
N ASP A 184 -16.82 -5.67 -4.20
CA ASP A 184 -17.14 -7.10 -4.39
C ASP A 184 -18.47 -7.30 -5.16
N ASP A 185 -19.34 -6.29 -5.22
CA ASP A 185 -20.63 -6.35 -5.95
C ASP A 185 -20.46 -6.70 -7.44
N PHE A 186 -19.27 -6.49 -8.00
CA PHE A 186 -18.99 -6.78 -9.40
C PHE A 186 -18.48 -8.20 -9.65
N GLU A 187 -17.77 -8.84 -8.73
CA GLU A 187 -17.26 -10.21 -8.96
C GLU A 187 -18.41 -11.22 -9.17
N HIS A 188 -19.58 -10.97 -8.57
CA HIS A 188 -20.77 -11.80 -8.75
C HIS A 188 -21.43 -11.70 -10.13
N LEU A 189 -21.21 -10.61 -10.87
CA LEU A 189 -21.64 -10.48 -12.28
C LEU A 189 -20.71 -11.25 -13.24
N PHE A 190 -19.55 -11.69 -12.77
CA PHE A 190 -18.45 -12.18 -13.60
C PHE A 190 -17.95 -13.56 -13.19
N MET A 191 -18.81 -14.45 -12.69
CA MET A 191 -18.39 -15.85 -12.47
C MET A 191 -17.95 -16.49 -13.78
N GLU A 192 -16.63 -16.65 -13.88
CA GLU A 192 -15.87 -17.36 -14.89
C GLU A 192 -16.10 -18.86 -14.78
N GLU A 193 -16.75 -19.43 -15.79
CA GLU A 193 -16.46 -20.78 -16.27
C GLU A 193 -16.95 -20.87 -17.71
N VAL A 194 -16.09 -21.40 -18.60
CA VAL A 194 -16.49 -21.73 -19.96
C VAL A 194 -17.64 -22.74 -19.84
N PRO A 195 -18.83 -22.43 -20.36
CA PRO A 195 -20.00 -23.28 -20.19
C PRO A 195 -19.78 -24.65 -20.84
N ASP A 196 -20.20 -25.73 -20.18
CA ASP A 196 -20.05 -27.11 -20.67
C ASP A 196 -21.06 -27.50 -21.77
N VAL A 197 -21.50 -26.54 -22.58
CA VAL A 197 -22.43 -26.77 -23.68
C VAL A 197 -21.62 -26.95 -24.97
N SER A 198 -21.81 -28.05 -25.70
CA SER A 198 -21.23 -28.26 -27.04
C SER A 198 -22.26 -28.04 -28.15
N TYR A 199 -21.81 -27.98 -29.40
CA TYR A 199 -22.71 -27.92 -30.56
C TYR A 199 -23.63 -29.12 -30.67
N ASP A 200 -23.20 -30.30 -30.20
CA ASP A 200 -24.00 -31.53 -30.21
C ASP A 200 -25.24 -31.45 -29.32
N ASN A 201 -25.22 -30.53 -28.34
CA ASN A 201 -26.34 -30.29 -27.44
C ASN A 201 -27.43 -29.39 -28.07
N ILE A 202 -27.24 -28.93 -29.32
CA ILE A 202 -28.15 -27.99 -30.00
C ILE A 202 -28.76 -28.65 -31.25
N GLY A 203 -30.07 -28.93 -31.17
CA GLY A 203 -30.82 -29.51 -32.29
C GLY A 203 -31.33 -28.46 -33.30
N GLY A 204 -31.27 -28.80 -34.59
CA GLY A 204 -32.01 -28.11 -35.66
C GLY A 204 -31.46 -26.75 -36.10
N LEU A 205 -30.26 -26.36 -35.63
CA LEU A 205 -29.65 -25.05 -35.89
C LEU A 205 -28.32 -25.14 -36.65
N GLY A 206 -28.11 -26.21 -37.44
CA GLY A 206 -26.83 -26.50 -38.10
C GLY A 206 -26.29 -25.35 -38.95
N ALA A 207 -27.13 -24.78 -39.82
CA ALA A 207 -26.72 -23.66 -40.68
C ALA A 207 -26.34 -22.40 -39.88
N GLN A 208 -27.06 -22.11 -38.78
CA GLN A 208 -26.76 -20.97 -37.92
C GLN A 208 -25.48 -21.20 -37.12
N ILE A 209 -25.27 -22.43 -36.63
CA ILE A 209 -24.04 -22.83 -35.94
C ILE A 209 -22.84 -22.66 -36.86
N GLU A 210 -22.93 -23.13 -38.11
CA GLU A 210 -21.87 -22.98 -39.12
C GLU A 210 -21.53 -21.51 -39.35
N HIS A 211 -22.52 -20.66 -39.62
CA HIS A 211 -22.28 -19.22 -39.83
C HIS A 211 -21.63 -18.53 -38.63
N ILE A 212 -22.01 -18.89 -37.41
CA ILE A 212 -21.46 -18.27 -36.20
C ILE A 212 -20.07 -18.83 -35.91
N ALA A 213 -19.85 -20.13 -36.11
CA ALA A 213 -18.53 -20.75 -35.99
C ALA A 213 -17.56 -20.14 -37.01
N ASP A 214 -18.00 -19.90 -38.24
CA ASP A 214 -17.17 -19.25 -39.27
C ASP A 214 -16.83 -17.81 -38.87
N ALA A 215 -17.81 -17.05 -38.38
CA ALA A 215 -17.60 -15.68 -37.97
C ALA A 215 -16.70 -15.54 -36.73
N VAL A 216 -16.82 -16.45 -35.75
CA VAL A 216 -16.10 -16.34 -34.47
C VAL A 216 -14.81 -17.14 -34.47
N GLU A 217 -14.79 -18.36 -34.99
CA GLU A 217 -13.65 -19.27 -34.83
C GLU A 217 -12.59 -19.08 -35.92
N LEU A 218 -12.98 -18.89 -37.19
CA LEU A 218 -12.02 -18.75 -38.29
C LEU A 218 -11.02 -17.60 -38.09
N PRO A 219 -11.41 -16.40 -37.63
CA PRO A 219 -10.44 -15.32 -37.40
C PRO A 219 -9.36 -15.66 -36.38
N PHE A 220 -9.68 -16.50 -35.38
CA PHE A 220 -8.72 -16.92 -34.35
C PHE A 220 -7.89 -18.14 -34.80
N LEU A 221 -8.48 -19.04 -35.59
CA LEU A 221 -7.81 -20.23 -36.11
C LEU A 221 -6.93 -19.96 -37.33
N HIS A 222 -7.24 -18.92 -38.11
CA HIS A 222 -6.55 -18.60 -39.36
C HIS A 222 -6.15 -17.12 -39.41
N ALA A 223 -5.64 -16.59 -38.29
CA ALA A 223 -5.23 -15.19 -38.18
C ALA A 223 -4.18 -14.76 -39.22
N ASP A 224 -3.32 -15.69 -39.63
CA ASP A 224 -2.32 -15.53 -40.69
C ASP A 224 -2.96 -15.27 -42.06
N ILE A 225 -3.96 -16.07 -42.44
CA ILE A 225 -4.70 -15.92 -43.69
C ILE A 225 -5.50 -14.62 -43.69
N PHE A 226 -6.18 -14.30 -42.57
CA PHE A 226 -6.91 -13.03 -42.45
C PHE A 226 -5.97 -11.82 -42.59
N GLY A 227 -4.74 -11.90 -42.05
CA GLY A 227 -3.70 -10.89 -42.22
C GLY A 227 -3.21 -10.76 -43.66
N GLU A 228 -2.94 -11.88 -44.33
CA GLU A 228 -2.47 -11.90 -45.74
C GLU A 228 -3.49 -11.25 -46.68
N TYR A 229 -4.77 -11.62 -46.55
CA TYR A 229 -5.84 -11.10 -47.40
C TYR A 229 -6.43 -9.76 -46.90
N HIS A 230 -5.87 -9.18 -45.84
CA HIS A 230 -6.35 -7.93 -45.24
C HIS A 230 -7.85 -7.95 -44.91
N LEU A 231 -8.35 -9.12 -44.48
CA LEU A 231 -9.77 -9.32 -44.16
C LEU A 231 -10.03 -8.86 -42.72
N PRO A 232 -10.98 -7.93 -42.49
CA PRO A 232 -11.32 -7.51 -41.14
C PRO A 232 -12.10 -8.62 -40.42
N ALA A 233 -11.66 -8.98 -39.21
CA ALA A 233 -12.41 -9.88 -38.35
C ALA A 233 -13.73 -9.21 -37.89
N PRO A 234 -14.87 -9.94 -37.89
CA PRO A 234 -16.13 -9.42 -37.39
C PRO A 234 -16.03 -9.13 -35.89
N LYS A 235 -16.39 -7.91 -35.48
CA LYS A 235 -16.25 -7.44 -34.08
C LYS A 235 -17.43 -7.81 -33.18
N GLY A 236 -18.54 -8.26 -33.75
CA GLY A 236 -19.76 -8.57 -33.00
C GLY A 236 -20.78 -9.28 -33.85
N ILE A 237 -21.65 -10.05 -33.19
CA ILE A 237 -22.69 -10.87 -33.81
C ILE A 237 -24.02 -10.55 -33.15
N LEU A 238 -25.05 -10.36 -33.97
CA LEU A 238 -26.42 -10.13 -33.50
C LEU A 238 -27.25 -11.40 -33.68
N LEU A 239 -27.63 -12.03 -32.56
CA LEU A 239 -28.56 -13.15 -32.55
C LEU A 239 -29.98 -12.63 -32.28
N TYR A 240 -30.87 -12.73 -33.27
CA TYR A 240 -32.26 -12.27 -33.15
C TYR A 240 -33.28 -13.39 -33.42
N GLY A 241 -34.56 -13.12 -33.20
CA GLY A 241 -35.68 -14.04 -33.44
C GLY A 241 -36.50 -14.32 -32.19
N PRO A 242 -37.46 -15.26 -32.24
CA PRO A 242 -38.36 -15.53 -31.11
C PRO A 242 -37.62 -15.97 -29.82
N PRO A 243 -38.17 -15.68 -28.63
CA PRO A 243 -37.62 -16.17 -27.38
C PRO A 243 -37.70 -17.70 -27.32
N GLY A 244 -36.75 -18.35 -26.65
CA GLY A 244 -36.72 -19.81 -26.51
C GLY A 244 -36.05 -20.58 -27.66
N CYS A 245 -35.67 -19.93 -28.77
CA CYS A 245 -34.98 -20.59 -29.89
C CYS A 245 -33.47 -20.83 -29.68
N GLY A 246 -32.99 -20.92 -28.44
CA GLY A 246 -31.60 -21.32 -28.16
C GLY A 246 -30.50 -20.27 -28.41
N LYS A 247 -30.80 -18.98 -28.58
CA LYS A 247 -29.79 -17.92 -28.84
C LYS A 247 -28.65 -17.91 -27.80
N THR A 248 -29.01 -17.95 -26.52
CA THR A 248 -28.03 -17.99 -25.42
C THR A 248 -27.27 -19.33 -25.39
N LEU A 249 -27.90 -20.44 -25.79
CA LEU A 249 -27.23 -21.74 -25.85
C LEU A 249 -26.19 -21.79 -26.97
N ILE A 250 -26.51 -21.24 -28.15
CA ILE A 250 -25.55 -21.15 -29.25
C ILE A 250 -24.33 -20.31 -28.84
N ALA A 251 -24.56 -19.13 -28.24
CA ALA A 251 -23.46 -18.29 -27.77
C ALA A 251 -22.53 -19.00 -26.78
N LYS A 252 -23.11 -19.79 -25.85
CA LYS A 252 -22.35 -20.62 -24.91
C LYS A 252 -21.57 -21.74 -25.61
N ALA A 253 -22.18 -22.43 -26.57
CA ALA A 253 -21.53 -23.51 -27.32
C ALA A 253 -20.34 -23.01 -28.16
N VAL A 254 -20.48 -21.82 -28.77
CA VAL A 254 -19.41 -21.18 -29.54
C VAL A 254 -18.23 -20.81 -28.64
N ALA A 255 -18.50 -20.25 -27.46
CA ALA A 255 -17.46 -19.92 -26.48
C ALA A 255 -16.68 -21.18 -26.03
N ASN A 256 -17.40 -22.29 -25.79
CA ASN A 256 -16.77 -23.57 -25.42
C ASN A 256 -15.92 -24.16 -26.56
N SER A 257 -16.45 -24.16 -27.79
CA SER A 257 -15.72 -24.62 -28.97
C SER A 257 -14.45 -23.79 -29.20
N LEU A 258 -14.55 -22.46 -29.14
CA LEU A 258 -13.41 -21.56 -29.27
C LEU A 258 -12.34 -21.83 -28.21
N ALA A 259 -12.74 -21.96 -26.94
CA ALA A 259 -11.84 -22.28 -25.84
C ALA A 259 -11.07 -23.59 -26.10
N LYS A 260 -11.78 -24.65 -26.53
CA LYS A 260 -11.17 -25.96 -26.84
C LYS A 260 -10.20 -25.88 -28.01
N LYS A 261 -10.58 -25.23 -29.12
CA LYS A 261 -9.76 -25.15 -30.33
C LYS A 261 -8.52 -24.25 -30.14
N VAL A 262 -8.66 -23.14 -29.42
CA VAL A 262 -7.52 -22.26 -29.07
C VAL A 262 -6.60 -22.96 -28.07
N GLY A 263 -7.15 -23.65 -27.06
CA GLY A 263 -6.37 -24.45 -26.10
C GLY A 263 -5.59 -25.58 -26.75
N ALA A 264 -6.15 -26.26 -27.76
CA ALA A 264 -5.45 -27.28 -28.52
C ALA A 264 -4.26 -26.72 -29.32
N ARG A 265 -4.34 -25.47 -29.80
CA ARG A 265 -3.27 -24.83 -30.58
C ARG A 265 -2.18 -24.19 -29.72
N ALA A 266 -2.53 -23.65 -28.55
CA ALA A 266 -1.63 -22.89 -27.69
C ALA A 266 -0.89 -23.73 -26.63
N GLY A 267 -1.23 -25.02 -26.50
CA GLY A 267 -0.78 -25.87 -25.39
C GLY A 267 -1.65 -25.63 -24.14
N ALA A 268 -2.06 -26.72 -23.49
CA ALA A 268 -3.11 -26.77 -22.48
C ALA A 268 -2.96 -25.81 -21.28
N ASP A 269 -1.76 -25.27 -21.03
CA ASP A 269 -1.46 -24.40 -19.88
C ASP A 269 -1.57 -22.89 -20.17
N LYS A 270 -1.81 -22.45 -21.42
CA LYS A 270 -1.70 -21.02 -21.78
C LYS A 270 -2.96 -20.35 -22.35
N ALA A 271 -4.01 -21.08 -22.72
CA ALA A 271 -5.23 -20.47 -23.27
C ALA A 271 -6.34 -20.42 -22.22
N LYS A 272 -6.36 -19.36 -21.40
CA LYS A 272 -7.55 -19.02 -20.62
C LYS A 272 -8.53 -18.30 -21.54
N SER A 273 -9.64 -18.97 -21.86
CA SER A 273 -10.75 -18.34 -22.59
C SER A 273 -11.76 -17.81 -21.59
N TYR A 274 -12.16 -16.55 -21.76
CA TYR A 274 -13.10 -15.88 -20.88
C TYR A 274 -14.47 -15.77 -21.58
N PHE A 275 -15.54 -16.08 -20.86
CA PHE A 275 -16.91 -15.91 -21.32
C PHE A 275 -17.65 -15.00 -20.35
N ILE A 276 -18.01 -13.80 -20.81
CA ILE A 276 -18.72 -12.80 -20.01
C ILE A 276 -20.18 -12.80 -20.45
N ASN A 277 -21.08 -13.23 -19.56
CA ASN A 277 -22.52 -13.23 -19.81
C ASN A 277 -23.19 -12.08 -19.06
N VAL A 278 -23.65 -11.07 -19.79
CA VAL A 278 -24.34 -9.90 -19.22
C VAL A 278 -25.79 -9.91 -19.67
N LYS A 279 -26.75 -9.94 -18.72
CA LYS A 279 -28.17 -9.81 -19.06
C LYS A 279 -28.58 -8.33 -19.05
N GLY A 280 -29.43 -7.91 -20.00
CA GLY A 280 -29.92 -6.53 -20.07
C GLY A 280 -30.50 -5.97 -18.76
N PRO A 281 -31.33 -6.73 -18.01
CA PRO A 281 -31.83 -6.27 -16.71
C PRO A 281 -30.75 -6.09 -15.63
N GLU A 282 -29.62 -6.79 -15.72
CA GLU A 282 -28.50 -6.67 -14.77
C GLU A 282 -27.73 -5.35 -14.96
N LEU A 283 -27.85 -4.74 -16.14
CA LEU A 283 -27.27 -3.43 -16.44
C LEU A 283 -28.15 -2.28 -15.94
N LEU A 284 -29.44 -2.52 -15.70
CA LEU A 284 -30.38 -1.47 -15.34
C LEU A 284 -30.23 -1.11 -13.85
N ASN A 285 -29.78 0.11 -13.60
CA ASN A 285 -29.78 0.70 -12.27
C ASN A 285 -30.68 1.94 -12.22
N LYS A 286 -31.39 2.14 -11.10
CA LYS A 286 -32.25 3.31 -10.87
C LYS A 286 -31.44 4.62 -10.69
N TYR A 287 -30.16 4.49 -10.37
CA TYR A 287 -29.24 5.62 -10.19
C TYR A 287 -28.64 6.01 -11.55
N VAL A 288 -28.75 7.29 -11.89
CA VAL A 288 -28.21 7.86 -13.14
C VAL A 288 -26.68 7.74 -13.14
N GLY A 289 -26.08 7.33 -14.25
CA GLY A 289 -24.63 7.21 -14.40
C GLY A 289 -24.06 5.84 -13.98
N GLU A 290 -24.75 5.11 -13.11
CA GLU A 290 -24.31 3.77 -12.67
C GLU A 290 -24.34 2.76 -13.83
N THR A 291 -25.35 2.84 -14.70
CA THR A 291 -25.46 1.95 -15.87
C THR A 291 -24.29 2.14 -16.83
N GLU A 292 -23.92 3.39 -17.13
CA GLU A 292 -22.79 3.74 -17.99
C GLU A 292 -21.46 3.34 -17.36
N ARG A 293 -21.31 3.53 -16.05
CA ARG A 293 -20.16 3.04 -15.28
C ARG A 293 -20.02 1.53 -15.40
N HIS A 294 -21.10 0.78 -15.19
CA HIS A 294 -21.11 -0.68 -15.31
C HIS A 294 -20.66 -1.13 -16.70
N ILE A 295 -21.20 -0.53 -17.77
CA ILE A 295 -20.82 -0.85 -19.16
C ILE A 295 -19.33 -0.58 -19.39
N ARG A 296 -18.80 0.55 -18.91
CA ARG A 296 -17.38 0.89 -19.08
C ARG A 296 -16.48 -0.12 -18.37
N LEU A 297 -16.83 -0.52 -17.15
CA LEU A 297 -16.10 -1.52 -16.38
C LEU A 297 -16.10 -2.88 -17.06
N ILE A 298 -17.23 -3.33 -17.61
CA ILE A 298 -17.33 -4.59 -18.36
C ILE A 298 -16.36 -4.58 -19.55
N ILE A 299 -16.35 -3.50 -20.33
CA ILE A 299 -15.48 -3.38 -21.52
C ILE A 299 -14.01 -3.28 -21.10
N GLN A 300 -13.70 -2.56 -20.02
CA GLN A 300 -12.34 -2.43 -19.52
C GLN A 300 -11.79 -3.78 -19.06
N ARG A 301 -12.59 -4.57 -18.35
CA ARG A 301 -12.20 -5.93 -17.94
C ARG A 301 -12.03 -6.87 -19.13
N ALA A 302 -12.86 -6.75 -20.16
CA ALA A 302 -12.73 -7.54 -21.38
C ALA A 302 -11.49 -7.19 -22.23
N ARG A 303 -10.82 -6.05 -21.96
CA ARG A 303 -9.55 -5.67 -22.61
C ARG A 303 -8.31 -6.24 -21.91
N GLU A 304 -8.45 -6.70 -20.67
CA GLU A 304 -7.37 -7.27 -19.86
C GLU A 304 -7.18 -8.76 -20.14
#